data_AF-A0A6M5Y8W2-F1
#
_entry.id   AF-A0A6M5Y8W2-F1
#
_cell.length_a   1.000
_cell.length_b   1.000
_cell.length_c   1.000
_cell.angle_alpha   90.00
_cell.angle_beta   90.00
_cell.angle_gamma   90.00
#
_symmetry.space_group_name_H-M   'P 1'
#
loop_
_entity.id
_entity.type
_entity.pdbx_description
1 polymer ?
#
loop_
_entity_poly.entity_id
_entity_poly.type
_entity_poly.pdbx_seq_one_letter_code
_entity_poly.pdbx_strand_id
1 'polypeptide(L)'
;MKKPAPQISLFFFVFSIFVSVAASPWFRVTSLPDSPTTVQTDSVKTDPETGLAVDTNLMLVKGQCTVCHSSKLILQSHFSREKWIERIRWMQRTQKLWDLGESEPAILDYLVKHYGPIDQPFDGRRQPLSPVKWRQSDTRR
;
A
#
# COMPACT_ATOMS: atom_id res chain seq x y z
N MET A 1 -20.52 -27.68 -58.05
CA MET A 1 -20.71 -26.37 -57.40
C MET A 1 -21.59 -26.58 -56.17
N LYS A 2 -21.02 -26.46 -54.96
CA LYS A 2 -21.65 -26.74 -53.66
C LYS A 2 -22.16 -25.43 -53.05
N LYS A 3 -23.42 -25.39 -52.61
CA LYS A 3 -23.93 -24.37 -51.68
C LYS A 3 -23.77 -24.89 -50.24
N PRO A 4 -23.27 -24.10 -49.28
CA PRO A 4 -23.18 -24.54 -47.89
C PRO A 4 -24.52 -24.45 -47.16
N ALA A 5 -24.81 -25.47 -46.36
CA ALA A 5 -25.94 -25.55 -45.44
C ALA A 5 -25.66 -24.78 -44.12
N PRO A 6 -26.71 -24.31 -43.41
CA PRO A 6 -26.58 -23.49 -42.21
C PRO A 6 -26.22 -24.33 -40.97
N GLN A 7 -25.09 -24.02 -40.33
CA GLN A 7 -24.72 -24.62 -39.04
C GLN A 7 -25.22 -23.73 -37.91
N ILE A 8 -26.30 -24.19 -37.28
CA ILE A 8 -27.04 -23.55 -36.20
C ILE A 8 -26.20 -23.56 -34.92
N SER A 9 -26.18 -22.38 -34.30
CA SER A 9 -25.52 -21.96 -33.07
C SER A 9 -25.59 -22.97 -31.91
N LEU A 10 -24.44 -23.55 -31.56
CA LEU A 10 -24.22 -24.33 -30.34
C LEU A 10 -23.76 -23.39 -29.19
N PHE A 11 -24.64 -22.50 -28.73
CA PHE A 11 -24.36 -21.53 -27.66
C PHE A 11 -25.37 -21.53 -26.50
N PHE A 12 -26.09 -22.64 -26.25
CA PHE A 12 -27.19 -22.67 -25.27
C PHE A 12 -27.14 -23.83 -24.25
N PHE A 13 -25.96 -24.31 -23.84
CA PHE A 13 -25.89 -25.36 -22.79
C PHE A 13 -24.75 -25.23 -21.77
N VAL A 14 -24.37 -24.01 -21.37
CA VAL A 14 -23.47 -23.78 -20.21
C VAL A 14 -23.97 -22.67 -19.27
N PHE A 15 -25.24 -22.27 -19.35
CA PHE A 15 -25.81 -21.15 -18.57
C PHE A 15 -26.86 -21.57 -17.52
N SER A 16 -26.92 -22.84 -17.09
CA SER A 16 -27.98 -23.33 -16.19
C SER A 16 -27.52 -24.27 -15.07
N ILE A 17 -26.36 -24.03 -14.46
CA ILE A 17 -25.98 -24.62 -13.16
C ILE A 17 -25.24 -23.56 -12.31
N PHE A 18 -25.86 -22.41 -12.03
CA PHE A 18 -25.32 -21.42 -11.07
C PHE A 18 -26.40 -20.69 -10.24
N VAL A 19 -27.64 -21.21 -10.17
CA VAL A 19 -28.77 -20.53 -9.51
C VAL A 19 -29.24 -21.19 -8.19
N SER A 20 -28.62 -22.29 -7.71
CA SER A 20 -29.17 -23.05 -6.56
C SER A 20 -28.38 -23.01 -5.24
N VAL A 21 -27.34 -22.18 -5.07
CA VAL A 21 -26.60 -22.08 -3.77
C VAL A 21 -27.18 -21.00 -2.83
N ALA A 22 -28.13 -20.18 -3.26
CA ALA A 22 -28.70 -19.09 -2.45
C ALA A 22 -29.71 -19.54 -1.37
N ALA A 23 -30.10 -20.82 -1.35
CA ALA A 23 -31.11 -21.35 -0.41
C ALA A 23 -30.52 -22.23 0.71
N SER A 24 -29.19 -22.29 0.85
CA SER A 24 -28.57 -23.06 1.93
C SER A 24 -28.72 -22.31 3.27
N PRO A 25 -29.23 -22.95 4.33
CA PRO A 25 -29.40 -22.33 5.65
C PRO A 25 -28.08 -21.97 6.37
N TRP A 26 -26.93 -22.15 5.71
CA TRP A 26 -25.61 -21.76 6.17
C TRP A 26 -25.22 -20.32 5.81
N PHE A 27 -25.95 -19.67 4.89
CA PHE A 27 -25.79 -18.25 4.58
C PHE A 27 -26.78 -17.39 5.39
N ARG A 28 -26.85 -17.61 6.70
CA ARG A 28 -27.45 -16.61 7.60
C ARG A 28 -26.38 -15.57 7.91
N VAL A 29 -26.43 -14.46 7.18
CA VAL A 29 -25.71 -13.22 7.54
C VAL A 29 -26.35 -12.72 8.84
N THR A 30 -25.71 -12.97 9.97
CA THR A 30 -26.06 -12.33 11.24
C THR A 30 -25.78 -10.83 11.07
N SER A 31 -26.82 -10.02 10.87
CA SER A 31 -26.70 -8.57 10.90
C SER A 31 -26.32 -8.13 12.31
N LEU A 32 -25.05 -7.79 12.51
CA LEU A 32 -24.61 -7.05 13.69
C LEU A 32 -25.35 -5.69 13.70
N PRO A 33 -25.83 -5.22 14.86
CA PRO A 33 -26.49 -3.93 14.96
C PRO A 33 -25.51 -2.82 14.54
N ASP A 34 -25.89 -2.07 13.52
CA ASP A 34 -25.22 -0.84 13.09
C ASP A 34 -25.24 0.15 14.26
N SER A 35 -24.19 0.12 15.08
CA SER A 35 -23.87 1.28 15.90
C SER A 35 -23.55 2.42 14.94
N PRO A 36 -24.15 3.62 15.11
CA PRO A 36 -23.71 4.80 14.39
C PRO A 36 -22.33 5.18 14.93
N THR A 37 -21.30 4.47 14.47
CA THR A 37 -19.92 4.95 14.55
C THR A 37 -19.91 6.21 13.72
N THR A 38 -19.88 7.35 14.41
CA THR A 38 -19.67 8.64 13.78
C THR A 38 -18.23 8.64 13.27
N VAL A 39 -18.04 8.21 12.02
CA VAL A 39 -16.77 8.36 11.33
C VAL A 39 -16.61 9.86 11.08
N GLN A 40 -15.95 10.57 11.99
CA GLN A 40 -15.44 11.91 11.72
C GLN A 40 -14.31 11.73 10.70
N THR A 41 -14.64 11.83 9.41
CA THR A 41 -13.64 11.98 8.37
C THR A 41 -13.12 13.41 8.41
N ASP A 42 -12.21 13.71 9.33
CA ASP A 42 -11.28 14.81 9.14
C ASP A 42 -10.37 14.40 7.98
N SER A 43 -10.87 14.56 6.75
CA SER A 43 -10.12 14.22 5.55
C SER A 43 -8.88 15.11 5.52
N VAL A 44 -7.73 14.55 5.89
CA VAL A 44 -6.43 15.21 5.72
C VAL A 44 -6.35 15.62 4.25
N LYS A 45 -6.37 16.93 4.02
CA LYS A 45 -6.24 17.47 2.67
C LYS A 45 -4.86 17.09 2.15
N THR A 46 -4.80 16.46 0.99
CA THR A 46 -3.54 16.08 0.33
C THR A 46 -3.30 16.93 -0.91
N ASP A 47 -2.02 17.12 -1.23
CA ASP A 47 -1.56 17.77 -2.45
C ASP A 47 -1.85 16.83 -3.64
N PRO A 48 -2.56 17.30 -4.70
CA PRO A 48 -2.98 16.42 -5.80
C PRO A 48 -1.80 15.92 -6.64
N GLU A 49 -0.68 16.64 -6.67
CA GLU A 49 0.51 16.26 -7.44
C GLU A 49 1.33 15.18 -6.71
N THR A 50 1.57 15.36 -5.41
CA THR A 50 2.49 14.51 -4.65
C THR A 50 1.79 13.52 -3.73
N GLY A 51 0.51 13.70 -3.45
CA GLY A 51 -0.23 12.97 -2.43
C GLY A 51 0.19 13.30 -0.99
N LEU A 52 1.10 14.26 -0.80
CA LEU A 52 1.59 14.64 0.53
C LEU A 52 0.55 15.46 1.31
N ALA A 53 0.57 15.41 2.64
CA ALA A 53 -0.36 16.17 3.48
C ALA A 53 -0.18 17.68 3.29
N VAL A 54 -1.28 18.44 3.17
CA VAL A 54 -1.20 19.89 3.01
C VAL A 54 -0.89 20.53 4.36
N ASP A 55 0.25 21.20 4.45
CA ASP A 55 0.72 21.95 5.63
C ASP A 55 1.61 23.12 5.18
N THR A 56 1.95 24.04 6.10
CA THR A 56 2.82 25.19 5.88
C THR A 56 4.17 24.80 5.27
N ASN A 57 4.74 23.65 5.68
CA ASN A 57 6.05 23.18 5.22
C ASN A 57 5.99 22.29 3.97
N LEU A 58 4.81 22.04 3.38
CA LEU A 58 4.66 21.18 2.21
C LEU A 58 5.57 21.61 1.06
N MET A 59 5.55 22.89 0.69
CA MET A 59 6.34 23.40 -0.45
C MET A 59 7.85 23.27 -0.21
N LEU A 60 8.29 23.41 1.04
CA LEU A 60 9.67 23.17 1.42
C LEU A 60 10.03 21.69 1.22
N VAL A 61 9.21 20.76 1.71
CA VAL A 61 9.46 19.32 1.52
C VAL A 61 9.39 18.91 0.05
N LYS A 62 8.47 19.45 -0.74
CA LYS A 62 8.42 19.23 -2.20
C LYS A 62 9.73 19.70 -2.86
N GLY A 63 10.18 20.91 -2.54
CA GLY A 63 11.41 21.47 -3.12
C GLY A 63 12.70 20.74 -2.73
N GLN A 64 12.72 20.00 -1.62
CA GLN A 64 13.93 19.36 -1.10
C GLN A 64 13.95 17.83 -1.28
N CYS A 65 12.79 17.18 -1.12
CA CYS A 65 12.71 15.72 -1.02
C CYS A 65 12.14 15.03 -2.26
N THR A 66 11.51 15.77 -3.20
CA THR A 66 10.95 15.20 -4.43
C THR A 66 11.73 15.57 -5.70
N VAL A 67 12.92 16.17 -5.55
CA VAL A 67 13.76 16.58 -6.69
C VAL A 67 14.39 15.37 -7.42
N CYS A 68 14.75 14.33 -6.67
CA CYS A 68 15.47 13.17 -7.22
C CYS A 68 14.58 11.94 -7.44
N HIS A 69 13.46 11.83 -6.74
CA HIS A 69 12.55 10.69 -6.80
C HIS A 69 11.13 11.07 -6.37
N SER A 70 10.16 10.22 -6.67
CA SER A 70 8.75 10.43 -6.33
C SER A 70 8.50 10.54 -4.82
N SER A 71 7.50 11.33 -4.44
CA SER A 71 6.95 11.44 -3.08
C SER A 71 6.43 10.12 -2.52
N LYS A 72 6.18 9.10 -3.35
CA LYS A 72 5.76 7.77 -2.91
C LYS A 72 6.69 7.15 -1.87
N LEU A 73 7.99 7.43 -1.94
CA LEU A 73 8.94 6.94 -0.94
C LEU A 73 8.68 7.54 0.44
N ILE A 74 8.24 8.80 0.50
CA ILE A 74 7.85 9.46 1.76
C ILE A 74 6.53 8.84 2.26
N LEU A 75 5.54 8.68 1.37
CA LEU A 75 4.24 8.11 1.71
C LEU A 75 4.31 6.67 2.26
N GLN A 76 5.31 5.90 1.84
CA GLN A 76 5.52 4.52 2.30
C GLN A 76 6.40 4.44 3.55
N SER A 77 7.00 5.55 3.98
CA SER A 77 7.97 5.60 5.06
C SER A 77 7.35 6.18 6.32
N HIS A 78 7.39 5.42 7.40
CA HIS A 78 6.88 5.82 8.71
C HIS A 78 7.97 5.68 9.75
N PHE A 79 8.66 6.79 10.03
CA PHE A 79 9.89 6.78 10.82
C PHE A 79 9.83 7.76 11.98
N SER A 80 10.57 7.43 13.05
CA SER A 80 10.82 8.39 14.12
C SER A 80 11.73 9.51 13.61
N ARG A 81 11.84 10.58 14.38
CA ARG A 81 12.69 11.71 14.03
C ARG A 81 14.14 11.30 13.79
N GLU A 82 14.68 10.45 14.65
CA GLU A 82 16.06 9.95 14.58
C GLU A 82 16.28 9.14 13.31
N LYS A 83 15.30 8.29 12.93
CA LYS A 83 15.37 7.54 11.68
C LYS A 83 15.24 8.43 10.45
N TRP A 84 14.41 9.47 10.49
CA TRP A 84 14.36 10.46 9.40
C TRP A 84 15.70 11.19 9.23
N ILE A 85 16.33 11.59 10.34
CA ILE A 85 17.68 12.17 10.33
C ILE A 85 18.69 11.18 9.72
N GLU A 86 18.66 9.91 10.14
CA GLU A 86 19.54 8.88 9.58
C GLU A 86 19.35 8.75 8.06
N ARG A 87 18.11 8.81 7.57
CA ARG A 87 17.82 8.77 6.12
C ARG A 87 18.32 9.99 5.38
N ILE A 88 18.11 11.20 5.91
CA ILE A 88 18.65 12.43 5.31
C ILE A 88 20.18 12.35 5.26
N ARG A 89 20.84 11.98 6.37
CA ARG A 89 22.30 11.82 6.43
C ARG A 89 22.81 10.72 5.50
N TRP A 90 22.05 9.65 5.27
CA TRP A 90 22.38 8.65 4.27
C TRP A 90 22.32 9.25 2.86
N MET A 91 21.23 9.93 2.50
CA MET A 91 21.09 10.59 1.19
C MET A 91 22.17 11.65 0.95
N GLN A 92 22.58 12.40 1.97
CA GLN A 92 23.68 13.36 1.85
C GLN A 92 25.01 12.67 1.53
N ARG A 93 25.31 11.54 2.17
CA ARG A 93 26.55 10.78 1.94
C ARG A 93 26.56 10.01 0.62
N THR A 94 25.44 9.41 0.23
CA THR A 94 25.38 8.47 -0.91
C THR A 94 24.73 9.06 -2.15
N GLN A 95 23.67 9.85 -2.00
CA GLN A 95 22.84 10.37 -3.10
C GLN A 95 23.11 11.85 -3.42
N LYS A 96 24.15 12.45 -2.82
CA LYS A 96 24.53 13.85 -3.02
C LYS A 96 23.42 14.84 -2.68
N LEU A 97 22.56 14.51 -1.72
CA LEU A 97 21.68 15.50 -1.13
C LEU A 97 22.55 16.61 -0.51
N TRP A 98 22.22 17.85 -0.81
CA TRP A 98 22.94 19.00 -0.29
C TRP A 98 22.65 19.19 1.21
N ASP A 99 23.37 20.12 1.83
CA ASP A 99 23.08 20.52 3.21
C ASP A 99 21.76 21.31 3.26
N LEU A 100 20.83 20.85 4.09
CA LEU A 100 19.52 21.48 4.25
C LEU A 100 19.59 22.70 5.19
N GLY A 101 20.67 22.84 5.96
CA GLY A 101 20.90 24.00 6.83
C GLY A 101 19.73 24.29 7.77
N GLU A 102 19.36 25.56 7.87
CA GLU A 102 18.27 26.05 8.74
C GLU A 102 16.88 25.52 8.36
N SER A 103 16.72 24.94 7.16
CA SER A 103 15.46 24.36 6.71
C SER A 103 15.22 22.94 7.24
N GLU A 104 16.28 22.25 7.68
CA GLU A 104 16.20 20.85 8.13
C GLU A 104 15.20 20.63 9.27
N PRO A 105 15.16 21.46 10.35
CA PRO A 105 14.22 21.27 11.43
C PRO A 105 12.76 21.32 10.98
N ALA A 106 12.41 22.27 10.10
CA ALA A 106 11.06 22.42 9.56
C ALA A 106 10.64 21.24 8.68
N ILE A 107 11.58 20.69 7.89
CA ILE A 107 11.38 19.47 7.11
C ILE A 107 11.15 18.27 8.03
N LEU A 108 11.99 18.10 9.06
CA LEU A 108 11.85 17.01 10.03
C LEU A 108 10.54 17.10 10.82
N ASP A 109 10.12 18.29 11.24
CA ASP A 109 8.84 18.50 11.92
C ASP A 109 7.67 18.07 11.05
N TYR A 110 7.68 18.45 9.77
CA TYR A 110 6.67 18.03 8.82
C TYR A 110 6.67 16.51 8.61
N LEU A 111 7.85 15.91 8.39
CA LEU A 111 7.97 14.47 8.15
C LEU A 111 7.51 13.65 9.36
N VAL A 112 7.86 14.06 10.57
CA VAL A 112 7.44 13.35 11.78
C VAL A 112 5.95 13.55 12.06
N LYS A 113 5.42 14.76 11.84
CA LYS A 113 4.00 15.08 12.07
C LYS A 113 3.08 14.25 11.18
N HIS A 114 3.43 14.10 9.89
CA HIS A 114 2.55 13.46 8.91
C HIS A 114 2.97 12.02 8.56
N TYR A 115 4.25 11.70 8.70
CA TYR A 115 4.87 10.43 8.31
C TYR A 115 5.74 9.86 9.44
N GLY A 116 5.29 10.05 10.68
CA GLY A 116 5.87 9.47 11.89
C GLY A 116 5.70 7.95 11.97
N PRO A 117 6.25 7.29 13.01
CA PRO A 117 6.03 5.87 13.25
C PRO A 117 4.53 5.58 13.38
N ILE A 118 4.09 4.46 12.81
CA ILE A 118 2.75 3.96 13.07
C ILE A 118 2.87 2.82 14.09
N ASP A 119 2.12 2.93 15.18
CA ASP A 119 1.96 1.86 16.15
C ASP A 119 1.04 0.77 15.56
N GLN A 120 1.58 -0.03 14.64
CA GLN A 120 0.89 -1.17 14.04
C GLN A 120 1.56 -2.47 14.53
N PRO A 121 0.86 -3.31 15.31
CA PRO A 121 1.38 -4.61 15.76
C PRO A 121 1.67 -5.59 14.62
N PHE A 122 1.08 -5.36 13.44
CA PHE A 122 1.16 -6.24 12.29
C PHE A 122 1.26 -5.39 11.01
N ASP A 123 2.40 -5.45 10.32
CA ASP A 123 2.71 -4.65 9.13
C ASP A 123 2.17 -5.27 7.82
N GLY A 124 1.34 -6.30 7.92
CA GLY A 124 0.81 -7.04 6.77
C GLY A 124 1.85 -7.86 6.02
N ARG A 125 3.12 -7.87 6.44
CA ARG A 125 4.13 -8.74 5.84
C ARG A 125 3.87 -10.18 6.23
N ARG A 126 4.20 -11.08 5.30
CA ARG A 126 4.11 -12.52 5.54
C ARG A 126 5.01 -12.86 6.72
N GLN A 127 4.49 -13.63 7.68
CA GLN A 127 5.31 -14.12 8.78
C GLN A 127 6.52 -14.90 8.24
N PRO A 128 7.67 -14.86 8.95
CA PRO A 128 8.83 -15.65 8.58
C PRO A 128 8.44 -17.12 8.38
N LEU A 129 8.93 -17.73 7.30
CA LEU A 129 8.68 -19.14 7.04
C LEU A 129 9.27 -19.96 8.20
N SER A 130 8.54 -20.96 8.66
CA SER A 130 9.08 -21.94 9.60
C SER A 130 10.31 -22.61 8.99
N PRO A 131 11.40 -22.86 9.75
CA PRO A 131 12.59 -23.51 9.22
C PRO A 131 12.23 -24.89 8.63
N VAL A 132 12.45 -25.05 7.34
CA VAL A 132 12.17 -26.31 6.61
C VAL A 132 13.36 -27.25 6.78
N LYS A 133 13.13 -28.44 7.33
CA LYS A 133 14.12 -29.52 7.35
C LYS A 133 14.18 -30.19 5.98
N TRP A 134 15.16 -29.80 5.17
CA TRP A 134 15.44 -30.43 3.88
C TRP A 134 15.88 -31.88 4.09
N ARG A 135 15.29 -32.82 3.34
CA ARG A 135 15.75 -34.21 3.28
C ARG A 135 16.77 -34.31 2.15
N GLN A 136 17.99 -34.72 2.45
CA GLN A 136 19.03 -34.96 1.44
C GLN A 136 18.60 -36.14 0.56
N SER A 137 18.53 -35.95 -0.75
CA SER A 137 18.42 -37.06 -1.70
C SER A 137 19.83 -37.55 -2.01
N ASP A 138 20.13 -38.79 -1.66
CA ASP A 138 21.40 -39.47 -1.95
C ASP A 138 21.60 -39.56 -3.47
N THR A 139 22.47 -38.72 -4.01
CA THR A 139 22.91 -38.81 -5.41
C THR A 139 24.12 -39.74 -5.48
N ARG A 140 23.88 -41.04 -5.40
CA ARG A 140 24.87 -42.06 -5.77
C ARG A 140 24.44 -42.68 -7.10
N ARG A 141 25.12 -42.30 -8.18
CA ARG A 141 25.08 -43.00 -9.46
C ARG A 141 26.51 -43.15 -9.95
#